data_AF-A0A177WGZ2-F1
#
_entry.id   AF-A0A177WGZ2-F1
#
_cell.length_a   1.000
_cell.length_b   1.000
_cell.length_c   1.000
_cell.angle_alpha   90.00
_cell.angle_beta   90.00
_cell.angle_gamma   90.00
#
_symmetry.space_group_name_H-M   'P 1'
#
loop_
_entity.id
_entity.type
_entity.pdbx_description
1 polymer ?
#
loop_
_entity_poly.entity_id
_entity_poly.type
_entity_poly.pdbx_seq_one_letter_code
_entity_poly.pdbx_strand_id
1 'polypeptide(L)'
;MTESISDAVSHLETLLQDLDHYSQDASLNAVTSIVSRIMADIKFIRDEYDMRIIAEHVLDFPAFQDLSECLGCISRHPESENRDLLYIQLSILFHFGLSTPNVFRRLVRDDWIPVLKDILLLPDLGTVSFYTDTIVIANQAANLFSIDVKVSHVTVLLFDHLCQVHEMSLHELDIIDTQLLNYLCELVESSRNDNESFNYAVIRLLANTPELQLSITILLIGIFQYTPTRNLFYTNDLTVILDVGIREIQRVHDQNEELLHAFVKLLPLVVVSGASSASHKQVVNVLNKLNESAFTKLPTKRLIQRVVAELSLYDGHDP
;
A
#
# COMPACT_ATOMS: atom_id res chain seq x y z
N MET A 1 23.84 -12.86 21.77
CA MET A 1 22.77 -11.91 21.38
C MET A 1 22.97 -10.53 21.98
N THR A 2 23.26 -10.37 23.27
CA THR A 2 23.53 -9.05 23.88
C THR A 2 24.85 -8.40 23.42
N GLU A 3 25.90 -9.18 23.19
CA GLU A 3 27.16 -8.67 22.62
C GLU A 3 26.98 -8.15 21.18
N SER A 4 26.25 -8.87 20.32
CA SER A 4 26.03 -8.41 18.93
C SER A 4 25.11 -7.18 18.82
N ILE A 5 24.23 -6.95 19.80
CA ILE A 5 23.39 -5.74 19.86
C ILE A 5 24.25 -4.53 20.28
N SER A 6 25.12 -4.71 21.28
CA SER A 6 26.04 -3.65 21.71
C SER A 6 27.02 -3.27 20.60
N ASP A 7 27.50 -4.27 19.86
CA ASP A 7 28.37 -4.05 18.71
C ASP A 7 27.64 -3.29 17.59
N ALA A 8 26.42 -3.69 17.22
CA ALA A 8 25.65 -3.01 16.17
C ALA A 8 25.35 -1.54 16.52
N VAL A 9 25.02 -1.23 17.77
CA VAL A 9 24.80 0.15 18.23
C VAL A 9 26.08 0.99 18.14
N SER A 10 27.21 0.44 18.55
CA SER A 10 28.52 1.12 18.42
C SER A 10 28.89 1.40 16.95
N HIS A 11 28.61 0.46 16.05
CA HIS A 11 28.82 0.66 14.61
C HIS A 11 27.88 1.72 14.04
N LEU A 12 26.62 1.77 14.49
CA LEU A 12 25.68 2.83 14.10
C LEU A 12 26.16 4.21 14.57
N GLU A 13 26.60 4.35 15.82
CA GLU A 13 27.16 5.61 16.34
C GLU A 13 28.40 6.05 15.56
N THR A 14 29.29 5.11 15.23
CA THR A 14 30.49 5.37 14.42
C THR A 14 30.11 5.80 13.00
N LEU A 15 29.12 5.13 12.39
CA LEU A 15 28.61 5.48 11.07
C LEU A 15 28.05 6.91 11.06
N LEU A 16 27.25 7.30 12.06
CA LEU A 16 26.68 8.65 12.14
C LEU A 16 27.78 9.71 12.27
N GLN A 17 28.81 9.47 13.11
CA GLN A 17 29.96 10.37 13.23
C GLN A 17 30.76 10.47 11.93
N ASP A 18 30.94 9.36 11.21
CA ASP A 18 31.59 9.38 9.90
C ASP A 18 30.78 10.18 8.89
N LEU A 19 29.46 10.05 8.93
CA LEU A 19 28.55 10.78 8.04
C LEU A 19 28.57 12.30 8.28
N ASP A 20 28.83 12.76 9.52
CA ASP A 20 28.96 14.19 9.84
C ASP A 20 30.08 14.89 9.05
N HIS A 21 31.08 14.15 8.55
CA HIS A 21 32.13 14.71 7.70
C HIS A 21 31.58 15.24 6.37
N TYR A 22 30.42 14.76 5.93
CA TYR A 22 29.72 15.20 4.72
C TYR A 22 28.68 16.30 5.00
N SER A 23 28.45 16.68 6.26
CA SER A 23 27.38 17.62 6.66
C SER A 23 27.48 19.02 6.02
N GLN A 24 28.67 19.42 5.56
CA GLN A 24 28.89 20.70 4.90
C GLN A 24 29.08 20.58 3.37
N ASP A 25 29.17 19.35 2.85
CA ASP A 25 29.39 19.11 1.43
C ASP A 25 28.05 19.11 0.68
N ALA A 26 27.89 20.08 -0.22
CA ALA A 26 26.72 20.22 -1.08
C ALA A 26 26.97 19.63 -2.49
N SER A 27 28.06 18.91 -2.70
CA SER A 27 28.40 18.38 -4.03
C SER A 27 27.57 17.13 -4.37
N LEU A 28 27.31 16.93 -5.66
CA LEU A 28 26.66 15.72 -6.20
C LEU A 28 27.41 14.42 -5.81
N ASN A 29 28.73 14.51 -5.59
CA ASN A 29 29.55 13.40 -5.15
C ASN A 29 29.27 13.03 -3.68
N ALA A 30 28.79 13.97 -2.86
CA ALA A 30 28.49 13.74 -1.45
C ALA A 30 27.40 12.68 -1.28
N VAL A 31 26.32 12.72 -2.06
CA VAL A 31 25.25 11.70 -2.00
C VAL A 31 25.82 10.30 -2.31
N THR A 32 26.63 10.18 -3.37
CA THR A 32 27.24 8.90 -3.77
C THR A 32 28.23 8.40 -2.70
N SER A 33 29.02 9.28 -2.10
CA SER A 33 29.95 8.95 -1.01
C SER A 33 29.22 8.53 0.27
N ILE A 34 28.15 9.22 0.63
CA ILE A 34 27.29 8.88 1.78
C ILE A 34 26.67 7.50 1.59
N VAL A 35 26.04 7.26 0.43
CA VAL A 35 25.45 5.95 0.10
C VAL A 35 26.52 4.85 0.12
N SER A 36 27.71 5.11 -0.41
CA SER A 36 28.83 4.16 -0.39
C SER A 36 29.30 3.86 1.04
N ARG A 37 29.30 4.85 1.95
CA ARG A 37 29.67 4.66 3.35
C ARG A 37 28.62 3.85 4.10
N ILE A 38 27.33 4.15 3.91
CA ILE A 38 26.21 3.38 4.47
C ILE A 38 26.28 1.92 3.99
N MET A 39 26.54 1.72 2.69
CA MET A 39 26.68 0.39 2.09
C MET A 39 27.78 -0.45 2.74
N ALA A 40 28.90 0.17 3.14
CA ALA A 40 29.97 -0.55 3.83
C ALA A 40 29.55 -1.13 5.19
N ASP A 41 28.58 -0.50 5.88
CA ASP A 41 28.08 -0.89 7.19
C ASP A 41 26.66 -1.49 7.16
N ILE A 42 26.14 -1.82 5.97
CA ILE A 42 24.77 -2.35 5.78
C ILE A 42 24.46 -3.58 6.62
N LYS A 43 25.45 -4.45 6.85
CA LYS A 43 25.34 -5.66 7.68
C LYS A 43 25.04 -5.36 9.16
N PHE A 44 25.31 -4.14 9.62
CA PHE A 44 25.05 -3.68 10.98
C PHE A 44 23.71 -2.94 11.10
N ILE A 45 23.08 -2.59 9.97
CA ILE A 45 21.75 -1.98 9.93
C ILE A 45 20.72 -3.10 10.10
N ARG A 46 20.16 -3.22 11.31
CA ARG A 46 19.37 -4.40 11.69
C ARG A 46 17.97 -4.33 11.10
N ASP A 47 17.30 -3.21 11.30
CA ASP A 47 15.88 -3.04 11.04
C ASP A 47 15.56 -1.66 10.42
N GLU A 48 14.26 -1.44 10.18
CA GLU A 48 13.73 -0.16 9.69
C GLU A 48 14.05 1.00 10.64
N TYR A 49 14.15 0.75 11.95
CA TYR A 49 14.43 1.79 12.93
C TYR A 49 15.85 2.33 12.79
N ASP A 50 16.85 1.46 12.68
CA ASP A 50 18.24 1.86 12.43
C ASP A 50 18.35 2.66 11.12
N MET A 51 17.70 2.18 10.05
CA MET A 51 17.70 2.86 8.75
C MET A 51 16.99 4.22 8.81
N ARG A 52 15.90 4.34 9.57
CA ARG A 52 15.21 5.62 9.78
C ARG A 52 16.14 6.64 10.43
N ILE A 53 16.88 6.26 11.47
CA ILE A 53 17.83 7.16 12.14
C ILE A 53 18.89 7.67 11.13
N ILE A 54 19.45 6.75 10.33
CA ILE A 54 20.44 7.12 9.32
C ILE A 54 19.84 8.06 8.29
N ALA A 55 18.63 7.76 7.79
CA ALA A 55 17.97 8.58 6.79
C ALA A 55 17.65 9.98 7.33
N GLU A 56 17.05 10.09 8.52
CA GLU A 56 16.75 11.39 9.15
C GLU A 56 18.02 12.22 9.34
N HIS A 57 19.12 11.61 9.78
CA HIS A 57 20.41 12.29 9.96
C HIS A 57 20.99 12.82 8.65
N VAL A 58 20.94 12.01 7.59
CA VAL A 58 21.49 12.35 6.28
C VAL A 58 20.64 13.39 5.55
N LEU A 59 19.33 13.39 5.77
CA LEU A 59 18.40 14.35 5.14
C LEU A 59 18.58 15.79 5.64
N ASP A 60 19.22 15.99 6.79
CA ASP A 60 19.60 17.32 7.28
C ASP A 60 20.76 17.94 6.46
N PHE A 61 21.47 17.14 5.68
CA PHE A 61 22.65 17.63 4.94
C PHE A 61 22.24 18.43 3.69
N PRO A 62 23.03 19.46 3.30
CA PRO A 62 22.75 20.29 2.14
C PRO A 62 22.57 19.50 0.83
N ALA A 63 23.29 18.39 0.69
CA ALA A 63 23.23 17.49 -0.47
C ALA A 63 21.85 16.85 -0.70
N PHE A 64 20.98 16.81 0.31
CA PHE A 64 19.64 16.22 0.22
C PHE A 64 18.53 17.27 0.09
N GLN A 65 18.87 18.56 -0.05
CA GLN A 65 17.87 19.61 -0.28
C GLN A 65 17.28 19.60 -1.69
N ASP A 66 18.02 19.09 -2.69
CA ASP A 66 17.52 18.96 -4.07
C ASP A 66 17.14 17.52 -4.42
N LEU A 67 15.82 17.27 -4.51
CA LEU A 67 15.28 15.98 -4.95
C LEU A 67 15.77 15.55 -6.34
N SER A 68 16.11 16.48 -7.23
CA SER A 68 16.63 16.16 -8.57
C SER A 68 17.93 15.35 -8.48
N GLU A 69 18.79 15.74 -7.56
CA GLU A 69 20.10 15.14 -7.35
C GLU A 69 19.95 13.77 -6.68
N CYS A 70 19.08 13.67 -5.66
CA CYS A 70 18.75 12.39 -5.04
C CYS A 70 18.16 11.39 -6.06
N LEU A 71 17.21 11.82 -6.90
CA LEU A 71 16.60 10.96 -7.92
C LEU A 71 17.57 10.59 -9.05
N GLY A 72 18.58 11.43 -9.34
CA GLY A 72 19.64 11.12 -10.29
C GLY A 72 20.57 10.00 -9.79
N CYS A 73 20.72 9.87 -8.47
CA CYS A 73 21.51 8.81 -7.85
C CYS A 73 20.74 7.50 -7.69
N ILE A 74 19.41 7.54 -7.56
CA ILE A 74 18.59 6.32 -7.47
C ILE A 74 18.33 5.81 -8.88
N SER A 75 18.92 4.67 -9.22
CA SER A 75 18.71 4.07 -10.53
C SER A 75 17.24 3.70 -10.69
N ARG A 76 16.55 4.31 -11.66
CA ARG A 76 15.22 3.87 -12.13
C ARG A 76 15.24 2.46 -12.75
N HIS A 77 16.40 1.81 -12.77
CA HIS A 77 16.61 0.49 -13.32
C HIS A 77 16.54 -0.54 -12.18
N PRO A 78 15.47 -1.36 -12.13
CA PRO A 78 15.28 -2.38 -11.09
C PRO A 78 16.33 -3.49 -11.17
N GLU A 79 17.00 -3.64 -12.32
CA GLU A 79 18.07 -4.62 -12.56
C GLU A 79 19.40 -4.30 -11.85
N SER A 80 19.44 -3.35 -10.92
CA SER A 80 20.66 -3.07 -10.18
C SER A 80 21.17 -4.37 -9.55
N GLU A 81 22.36 -4.84 -9.94
CA GLU A 81 22.97 -6.09 -9.45
C GLU A 81 23.11 -6.11 -7.91
N ASN A 82 23.00 -4.94 -7.26
CA ASN A 82 23.21 -4.77 -5.83
C ASN A 82 21.91 -4.42 -5.07
N ARG A 83 21.36 -5.42 -4.37
CA ARG A 83 20.17 -5.29 -3.52
C ARG A 83 20.39 -4.37 -2.30
N ASP A 84 21.62 -4.33 -1.76
CA ASP A 84 21.97 -3.46 -0.63
C ASP A 84 21.85 -1.99 -1.02
N LEU A 85 22.37 -1.65 -2.20
CA LEU A 85 22.28 -0.32 -2.76
C LEU A 85 20.82 0.09 -2.99
N LEU A 86 20.03 -0.79 -3.59
CA LEU A 86 18.61 -0.56 -3.85
C LEU A 86 17.83 -0.30 -2.54
N TYR A 87 18.08 -1.08 -1.50
CA TYR A 87 17.46 -0.88 -0.19
C TYR A 87 17.80 0.49 0.41
N ILE A 88 19.08 0.88 0.42
CA ILE A 88 19.54 2.17 0.95
C ILE A 88 18.86 3.32 0.19
N GLN A 89 18.88 3.25 -1.14
CA GLN A 89 18.31 4.27 -2.01
C GLN A 89 16.80 4.45 -1.80
N LEU A 90 16.04 3.35 -1.78
CA LEU A 90 14.60 3.38 -1.55
C LEU A 90 14.27 3.86 -0.13
N SER A 91 15.07 3.49 0.87
CA SER A 91 14.88 3.91 2.26
C SER A 91 15.09 5.41 2.44
N ILE A 92 16.20 5.94 1.91
CA ILE A 92 16.45 7.39 1.92
C ILE A 92 15.31 8.13 1.21
N LEU A 93 14.87 7.62 0.05
CA LEU A 93 13.78 8.24 -0.71
C LEU A 93 12.45 8.24 0.06
N PHE A 94 12.12 7.13 0.70
CA PHE A 94 10.92 6.99 1.51
C PHE A 94 10.92 7.98 2.67
N HIS A 95 11.99 8.03 3.47
CA HIS A 95 12.11 8.96 4.59
C HIS A 95 12.20 10.43 4.14
N PHE A 96 12.75 10.70 2.95
CA PHE A 96 12.72 12.04 2.36
C PHE A 96 11.27 12.46 2.07
N GLY A 97 10.47 11.54 1.53
CA GLY A 97 9.04 11.75 1.31
C GLY A 97 8.26 12.00 2.59
N LEU A 98 8.57 11.26 3.66
CA LEU A 98 7.95 11.49 4.97
C LEU A 98 8.30 12.88 5.54
N SER A 99 9.56 13.30 5.40
CA SER A 99 10.02 14.62 5.86
C SER A 99 9.48 15.76 5.00
N THR A 100 9.32 15.52 3.70
CA THR A 100 8.85 16.51 2.72
C THR A 100 7.80 15.91 1.78
N PRO A 101 6.50 16.04 2.10
CA PRO A 101 5.41 15.37 1.34
C PRO A 101 5.32 15.73 -0.15
N ASN A 102 5.94 16.83 -0.58
CA ASN A 102 6.03 17.19 -2.00
C ASN A 102 6.87 16.22 -2.83
N VAL A 103 7.78 15.47 -2.20
CA VAL A 103 8.60 14.45 -2.86
C VAL A 103 7.72 13.34 -3.42
N PHE A 104 6.75 12.82 -2.66
CA PHE A 104 5.83 11.79 -3.17
C PHE A 104 5.06 12.26 -4.41
N ARG A 105 4.58 13.52 -4.41
CA ARG A 105 3.91 14.09 -5.59
C ARG A 105 4.84 14.22 -6.80
N ARG A 106 6.13 14.49 -6.57
CA ARG A 106 7.13 14.57 -7.65
C ARG A 106 7.50 13.19 -8.17
N LEU A 107 7.61 12.19 -7.30
CA LEU A 107 7.80 10.78 -7.69
C LEU A 107 6.68 10.28 -8.60
N VAL A 108 5.43 10.61 -8.27
CA VAL A 108 4.27 10.31 -9.12
C VAL A 108 4.41 10.96 -10.49
N ARG A 109 4.77 12.25 -10.55
CA ARG A 109 4.99 12.98 -11.81
C ARG A 109 6.13 12.42 -12.65
N ASP A 110 7.09 11.76 -12.00
CA ASP A 110 8.28 11.19 -12.61
C ASP A 110 8.10 9.70 -12.99
N ASP A 111 6.86 9.19 -12.98
CA ASP A 111 6.46 7.83 -13.35
C ASP A 111 7.13 6.73 -12.52
N TRP A 112 7.20 6.91 -11.20
CA TRP A 112 7.79 5.90 -10.30
C TRP A 112 6.91 4.68 -10.03
N ILE A 113 5.60 4.75 -10.27
CA ILE A 113 4.68 3.64 -10.00
C ILE A 113 5.06 2.35 -10.77
N PRO A 114 5.30 2.39 -12.11
CA PRO A 114 5.84 1.25 -12.85
C PRO A 114 7.18 0.76 -12.30
N VAL A 115 8.08 1.67 -11.93
CA VAL A 115 9.41 1.32 -11.39
C VAL A 115 9.27 0.51 -10.10
N LEU A 116 8.38 0.93 -9.19
CA LEU A 116 8.15 0.19 -7.95
C LEU A 116 7.53 -1.19 -8.19
N LYS A 117 6.61 -1.31 -9.16
CA LYS A 117 6.11 -2.61 -9.60
C LYS A 117 7.26 -3.51 -10.07
N ASP A 118 8.10 -3.01 -10.98
CA ASP A 118 9.18 -3.81 -11.56
C ASP A 118 10.17 -4.26 -10.48
N ILE A 119 10.44 -3.40 -9.49
CA ILE A 119 11.24 -3.77 -8.30
C ILE A 119 10.57 -4.90 -7.52
N LEU A 120 9.27 -4.78 -7.18
CA LEU A 120 8.54 -5.81 -6.43
C LEU A 120 8.50 -7.15 -7.16
N LEU A 121 8.48 -7.12 -8.50
CA LEU A 121 8.43 -8.31 -9.35
C LEU A 121 9.81 -8.84 -9.77
N LEU A 122 10.89 -8.30 -9.20
CA LEU A 122 12.24 -8.83 -9.45
C LEU A 122 12.30 -10.32 -9.07
N PRO A 123 12.98 -11.17 -9.87
CA PRO A 123 13.22 -12.56 -9.52
C PRO A 123 13.86 -12.67 -8.12
N ASP A 124 13.49 -13.71 -7.38
CA ASP A 124 14.02 -14.04 -6.05
C ASP A 124 13.71 -13.02 -4.94
N LEU A 125 12.91 -11.97 -5.21
CA LEU A 125 12.47 -11.02 -4.20
C LEU A 125 11.33 -11.61 -3.35
N GLY A 126 11.67 -12.51 -2.42
CA GLY A 126 10.79 -12.93 -1.32
C GLY A 126 9.68 -13.93 -1.63
N THR A 127 9.50 -14.42 -2.87
CA THR A 127 8.56 -15.50 -3.14
C THR A 127 9.17 -16.85 -2.79
N VAL A 128 8.84 -17.36 -1.60
CA VAL A 128 9.07 -18.77 -1.26
C VAL A 128 8.10 -19.60 -2.10
N SER A 129 8.61 -20.42 -3.01
CA SER A 129 7.82 -21.44 -3.72
C SER A 129 7.11 -22.35 -2.71
N PHE A 130 5.79 -22.22 -2.58
CA PHE A 130 4.96 -22.94 -1.60
C PHE A 130 4.74 -24.44 -1.91
N TYR A 131 5.50 -25.04 -2.82
CA TYR A 131 5.33 -26.46 -3.21
C TYR A 131 6.30 -27.46 -2.57
N THR A 132 7.12 -27.09 -1.58
CA THR A 132 7.98 -28.07 -0.90
C THR A 132 8.01 -27.92 0.62
N ASP A 133 7.26 -28.80 1.27
CA ASP A 133 7.20 -28.99 2.72
C ASP A 133 8.58 -29.28 3.36
N THR A 134 8.71 -28.85 4.61
CA THR A 134 9.72 -29.22 5.64
C THR A 134 11.01 -28.39 5.76
N ILE A 135 11.48 -27.66 4.73
CA ILE A 135 12.72 -26.83 4.84
C ILE A 135 12.43 -25.38 5.31
N VAL A 136 11.17 -24.95 5.29
CA VAL A 136 10.76 -23.54 5.37
C VAL A 136 10.93 -22.90 6.75
N ILE A 137 10.77 -23.64 7.85
CA ILE A 137 10.75 -23.03 9.21
C ILE A 137 12.14 -22.51 9.61
N ALA A 138 13.23 -23.13 9.16
CA ALA A 138 14.59 -22.63 9.39
C ALA A 138 14.94 -21.44 8.48
N ASN A 139 14.37 -21.40 7.26
CA ASN A 139 14.54 -20.31 6.31
C ASN A 139 13.69 -19.08 6.65
N GLN A 140 12.54 -19.21 7.33
CA GLN A 140 11.69 -18.09 7.72
C GLN A 140 12.41 -17.08 8.64
N ALA A 141 13.13 -17.55 9.65
CA ALA A 141 13.90 -16.68 10.55
C ALA A 141 15.12 -16.04 9.87
N ALA A 142 15.73 -16.71 8.88
CA ALA A 142 16.83 -16.16 8.09
C ALA A 142 16.33 -15.17 7.02
N ASN A 143 15.14 -15.41 6.46
CA ASN A 143 14.52 -14.56 5.44
C ASN A 143 14.01 -13.23 6.01
N LEU A 144 13.54 -13.19 7.27
CA LEU A 144 13.12 -11.96 7.95
C LEU A 144 14.21 -10.87 8.02
N PHE A 145 15.47 -11.26 7.91
CA PHE A 145 16.62 -10.35 7.88
C PHE A 145 17.31 -10.28 6.51
N SER A 146 16.78 -10.96 5.49
CA SER A 146 17.33 -10.90 4.13
C SER A 146 17.16 -9.49 3.56
N ILE A 147 18.16 -9.04 2.82
CA ILE A 147 18.10 -7.78 2.11
C ILE A 147 16.90 -7.71 1.16
N ASP A 148 16.50 -8.84 0.57
CA ASP A 148 15.36 -8.90 -0.34
C ASP A 148 14.05 -8.54 0.38
N VAL A 149 13.85 -9.04 1.60
CA VAL A 149 12.67 -8.70 2.40
C VAL A 149 12.69 -7.22 2.78
N LYS A 150 13.86 -6.66 3.11
CA LYS A 150 14.01 -5.24 3.39
C LYS A 150 13.68 -4.37 2.17
N VAL A 151 14.12 -4.78 0.97
CA VAL A 151 13.78 -4.13 -0.30
C VAL A 151 12.27 -4.22 -0.57
N SER A 152 11.66 -5.40 -0.48
CA SER A 152 10.21 -5.56 -0.65
C SER A 152 9.44 -4.64 0.30
N HIS A 153 9.84 -4.63 1.57
CA HIS A 153 9.19 -3.84 2.60
C HIS A 153 9.18 -2.35 2.27
N VAL A 154 10.35 -1.75 2.06
CA VAL A 154 10.44 -0.31 1.76
C VAL A 154 9.77 0.03 0.43
N THR A 155 9.82 -0.86 -0.55
CA THR A 155 9.16 -0.67 -1.85
C THR A 155 7.64 -0.63 -1.70
N VAL A 156 7.04 -1.54 -0.92
CA VAL A 156 5.60 -1.53 -0.63
C VAL A 156 5.21 -0.26 0.13
N LEU A 157 5.97 0.13 1.15
CA LEU A 157 5.69 1.36 1.91
C LEU A 157 5.69 2.59 1.01
N LEU A 158 6.68 2.68 0.13
CA LEU A 158 6.77 3.77 -0.84
C LEU A 158 5.59 3.73 -1.82
N PHE A 159 5.25 2.56 -2.38
CA PHE A 159 4.13 2.40 -3.30
C PHE A 159 2.81 2.80 -2.63
N ASP A 160 2.53 2.32 -1.43
CA ASP A 160 1.32 2.70 -0.67
C ASP A 160 1.24 4.22 -0.47
N HIS A 161 2.34 4.89 -0.11
CA HIS A 161 2.33 6.35 0.04
C HIS A 161 2.14 7.09 -1.29
N LEU A 162 2.71 6.58 -2.40
CA LEU A 162 2.44 7.15 -3.74
C LEU A 162 0.95 7.05 -4.09
N CYS A 163 0.34 5.89 -3.84
CA CYS A 163 -1.10 5.66 -4.06
C CYS A 163 -1.99 6.50 -3.13
N GLN A 164 -1.49 6.95 -1.98
CA GLN A 164 -2.24 7.85 -1.09
C GLN A 164 -2.20 9.30 -1.55
N VAL A 165 -1.11 9.76 -2.17
CA VAL A 165 -0.97 11.14 -2.66
C VAL A 165 -1.42 11.32 -4.11
N HIS A 166 -1.66 10.23 -4.83
CA HIS A 166 -2.06 10.21 -6.23
C HIS A 166 -3.31 9.37 -6.45
N GLU A 167 -4.33 9.99 -7.03
CA GLU A 167 -5.46 9.25 -7.57
C GLU A 167 -5.04 8.62 -8.90
N MET A 168 -4.75 7.32 -8.86
CA MET A 168 -4.41 6.56 -10.06
C MET A 168 -5.53 6.64 -11.09
N SER A 169 -5.19 7.03 -12.31
CA SER A 169 -6.06 6.92 -13.46
C SER A 169 -6.35 5.47 -13.81
N LEU A 170 -7.43 5.21 -14.56
CA LEU A 170 -7.76 3.85 -15.04
C LEU A 170 -6.60 3.16 -15.79
N HIS A 171 -5.74 3.93 -16.46
CA HIS A 171 -4.57 3.38 -17.15
C HIS A 171 -3.46 2.98 -16.16
N GLU A 172 -3.26 3.73 -15.09
CA GLU A 172 -2.29 3.38 -14.05
C GLU A 172 -2.75 2.20 -13.21
N LEU A 173 -4.05 1.95 -13.13
CA LEU A 173 -4.60 0.77 -12.46
C LEU A 173 -4.20 -0.54 -13.17
N ASP A 174 -4.01 -0.51 -14.50
CA ASP A 174 -3.49 -1.65 -15.27
C ASP A 174 -2.04 -2.02 -14.88
N ILE A 175 -1.31 -1.10 -14.22
CA ILE A 175 -0.01 -1.41 -13.63
C ILE A 175 -0.19 -2.43 -12.50
N ILE A 176 -1.28 -2.37 -11.75
CA ILE A 176 -1.58 -3.33 -10.67
C ILE A 176 -2.32 -4.54 -11.24
N ASP A 177 -1.57 -5.33 -12.01
CA ASP A 177 -2.06 -6.55 -12.63
C ASP A 177 -2.15 -7.74 -11.65
N THR A 178 -2.70 -8.84 -12.15
CA THR A 178 -2.84 -10.11 -11.40
C THR A 178 -1.51 -10.61 -10.85
N GLN A 179 -0.38 -10.34 -11.53
CA GLN A 179 0.93 -10.78 -11.07
C GLN A 179 1.34 -10.02 -9.80
N LEU A 180 1.21 -8.69 -9.81
CA LEU A 180 1.47 -7.87 -8.62
C LEU A 180 0.50 -8.21 -7.48
N LEU A 181 -0.79 -8.41 -7.78
CA LEU A 181 -1.79 -8.78 -6.77
C LEU A 181 -1.47 -10.10 -6.08
N ASN A 182 -1.08 -11.13 -6.84
CA ASN A 182 -0.69 -12.43 -6.26
C ASN A 182 0.54 -12.28 -5.36
N TYR A 183 1.55 -11.52 -5.81
CA TYR A 183 2.75 -11.25 -5.03
C TYR A 183 2.44 -10.55 -3.70
N LEU A 184 1.58 -9.52 -3.72
CA LEU A 184 1.16 -8.82 -2.52
C LEU A 184 0.39 -9.73 -1.55
N CYS A 185 -0.46 -10.63 -2.06
CA CYS A 185 -1.14 -11.63 -1.24
C CYS A 185 -0.16 -12.62 -0.58
N GLU A 186 0.82 -13.12 -1.34
CA GLU A 186 1.88 -14.00 -0.84
C GLU A 186 2.71 -13.31 0.25
N LEU A 187 3.02 -12.01 0.07
CA LEU A 187 3.71 -11.22 1.08
C LEU A 187 2.92 -11.20 2.39
N VAL A 188 1.63 -10.82 2.38
CA VAL A 188 0.78 -10.79 3.59
C VAL A 188 0.72 -12.15 4.29
N GLU A 189 0.63 -13.23 3.52
CA GLU A 189 0.62 -14.58 4.08
C GLU A 189 1.97 -14.94 4.72
N SER A 190 3.08 -14.59 4.08
CA SER A 190 4.43 -14.87 4.55
C SER A 190 4.82 -14.05 5.78
N SER A 191 4.37 -12.80 5.91
CA SER A 191 4.71 -11.88 7.00
C SER A 191 3.63 -11.77 8.08
N ARG A 192 2.69 -12.72 8.13
CA ARG A 192 1.47 -12.69 8.97
C ARG A 192 1.69 -12.32 10.44
N ASN A 193 2.83 -12.70 11.03
CA ASN A 193 3.10 -12.50 12.47
C ASN A 193 4.25 -11.54 12.77
N ASP A 194 4.90 -10.97 11.76
CA ASP A 194 6.22 -10.35 11.96
C ASP A 194 6.19 -8.82 11.95
N ASN A 195 5.32 -8.19 11.13
CA ASN A 195 5.25 -6.74 11.04
C ASN A 195 3.84 -6.25 10.67
N GLU A 196 3.07 -5.84 11.67
CA GLU A 196 1.69 -5.34 11.50
C GLU A 196 1.63 -4.09 10.60
N SER A 197 2.61 -3.18 10.70
CA SER A 197 2.65 -1.95 9.89
C SER A 197 2.83 -2.26 8.41
N PHE A 198 3.72 -3.21 8.09
CA PHE A 198 3.94 -3.71 6.74
C PHE A 198 2.69 -4.39 6.18
N ASN A 199 2.12 -5.34 6.92
CA ASN A 199 0.91 -6.04 6.51
C ASN A 199 -0.24 -5.06 6.27
N TYR A 200 -0.35 -4.04 7.12
CA TYR A 200 -1.36 -2.99 6.95
C TYR A 200 -1.10 -2.14 5.70
N ALA A 201 0.16 -1.85 5.34
CA ALA A 201 0.50 -1.17 4.09
C ALA A 201 0.18 -2.02 2.84
N VAL A 202 0.49 -3.32 2.87
CA VAL A 202 0.10 -4.23 1.77
C VAL A 202 -1.43 -4.30 1.64
N ILE A 203 -2.15 -4.43 2.76
CA ILE A 203 -3.62 -4.45 2.78
C ILE A 203 -4.20 -3.14 2.23
N ARG A 204 -3.62 -1.98 2.57
CA ARG A 204 -4.05 -0.69 2.00
C ARG A 204 -3.79 -0.61 0.49
N LEU A 205 -2.64 -1.09 0.03
CA LEU A 205 -2.30 -1.14 -1.39
C LEU A 205 -3.31 -2.00 -2.16
N LEU A 206 -3.55 -3.21 -1.65
CA LEU A 206 -4.56 -4.15 -2.12
C LEU A 206 -5.98 -3.52 -2.12
N ALA A 207 -6.35 -2.82 -1.05
CA ALA A 207 -7.64 -2.16 -0.92
C ALA A 207 -7.80 -0.94 -1.83
N ASN A 208 -6.72 -0.40 -2.41
CA ASN A 208 -6.76 0.72 -3.34
C ASN A 208 -6.83 0.28 -4.81
N THR A 209 -6.74 -1.02 -5.11
CA THR A 209 -6.82 -1.56 -6.47
C THR A 209 -8.26 -1.83 -6.88
N PRO A 210 -8.78 -1.30 -8.01
CA PRO A 210 -10.17 -1.49 -8.40
C PRO A 210 -10.51 -2.95 -8.70
N GLU A 211 -9.58 -3.77 -9.20
CA GLU A 211 -9.77 -5.20 -9.46
C GLU A 211 -9.99 -5.97 -8.15
N LEU A 212 -9.21 -5.65 -7.11
CA LEU A 212 -9.39 -6.29 -5.81
C LEU A 212 -10.60 -5.73 -5.07
N GLN A 213 -10.84 -4.42 -5.14
CA GLN A 213 -12.06 -3.81 -4.62
C GLN A 213 -13.29 -4.45 -5.28
N LEU A 214 -13.26 -4.70 -6.58
CA LEU A 214 -14.32 -5.39 -7.31
C LEU A 214 -14.46 -6.84 -6.84
N SER A 215 -13.35 -7.57 -6.70
CA SER A 215 -13.34 -8.96 -6.22
C SER A 215 -13.89 -9.09 -4.80
N ILE A 216 -13.45 -8.23 -3.87
CA ILE A 216 -13.97 -8.15 -2.50
C ILE A 216 -15.45 -7.76 -2.52
N THR A 217 -15.84 -6.79 -3.34
CA THR A 217 -17.24 -6.38 -3.47
C THR A 217 -18.12 -7.52 -4.00
N ILE A 218 -17.65 -8.30 -4.97
CA ILE A 218 -18.35 -9.49 -5.49
C ILE A 218 -18.46 -10.57 -4.41
N LEU A 219 -17.40 -10.83 -3.64
CA LEU A 219 -17.43 -11.76 -2.52
C LEU A 219 -18.45 -11.32 -1.46
N LEU A 220 -18.42 -10.06 -1.05
CA LEU A 220 -19.39 -9.50 -0.09
C LEU A 220 -20.82 -9.60 -0.62
N ILE A 221 -21.05 -9.30 -1.90
CA ILE A 221 -22.35 -9.52 -2.54
C ILE A 221 -22.78 -10.99 -2.39
N GLY A 222 -21.91 -11.94 -2.67
CA GLY A 222 -22.18 -13.37 -2.49
C GLY A 222 -22.53 -13.74 -1.04
N ILE A 223 -21.77 -13.20 -0.08
CA ILE A 223 -21.98 -13.43 1.36
C ILE A 223 -23.36 -12.89 1.81
N PHE A 224 -23.73 -11.68 1.42
CA PHE A 224 -24.99 -11.05 1.84
C PHE A 224 -26.22 -11.51 1.04
N GLN A 225 -26.03 -12.06 -0.17
CA GLN A 225 -27.10 -12.69 -0.95
C GLN A 225 -27.56 -14.02 -0.35
N TYR A 226 -26.65 -14.78 0.27
CA TYR A 226 -26.97 -16.08 0.82
C TYR A 226 -27.39 -16.00 2.29
N THR A 227 -28.65 -16.34 2.59
CA THR A 227 -29.26 -16.16 3.92
C THR A 227 -28.44 -16.73 5.09
N PRO A 228 -27.84 -17.94 4.99
CA PRO A 228 -27.01 -18.48 6.07
C PRO A 228 -25.74 -17.69 6.38
N THR A 229 -25.18 -16.98 5.40
CA THR A 229 -23.93 -16.20 5.55
C THR A 229 -24.19 -14.72 5.77
N ARG A 230 -25.45 -14.27 5.66
CA ARG A 230 -25.85 -12.86 5.83
C ARG A 230 -25.54 -12.31 7.22
N ASN A 231 -25.63 -13.15 8.25
CA ASN A 231 -25.45 -12.74 9.66
C ASN A 231 -24.02 -13.00 10.18
N LEU A 232 -23.02 -13.15 9.28
CA LEU A 232 -21.62 -13.33 9.68
C LEU A 232 -21.00 -12.08 10.30
N PHE A 233 -21.49 -10.90 9.93
CA PHE A 233 -20.97 -9.61 10.35
C PHE A 233 -21.78 -9.03 11.52
N TYR A 234 -21.11 -8.41 12.48
CA TYR A 234 -21.79 -7.67 13.54
C TYR A 234 -22.35 -6.35 13.00
N THR A 235 -23.33 -5.76 13.69
CA THR A 235 -23.95 -4.47 13.29
C THR A 235 -22.95 -3.32 13.16
N ASN A 236 -21.88 -3.33 13.95
CA ASN A 236 -20.77 -2.38 13.84
C ASN A 236 -20.01 -2.57 12.51
N ASP A 237 -19.73 -3.81 12.13
CA ASP A 237 -19.03 -4.13 10.87
C ASP A 237 -19.87 -3.73 9.66
N LEU A 238 -21.19 -3.92 9.71
CA LEU A 238 -22.11 -3.47 8.65
C LEU A 238 -22.03 -1.96 8.44
N THR A 239 -21.91 -1.18 9.53
CA THR A 239 -21.77 0.28 9.45
C THR A 239 -20.46 0.66 8.79
N VAL A 240 -19.35 0.02 9.16
CA VAL A 240 -18.04 0.24 8.53
C VAL A 240 -18.07 -0.12 7.04
N ILE A 241 -18.67 -1.25 6.66
CA ILE A 241 -18.81 -1.67 5.25
C ILE A 241 -19.62 -0.63 4.45
N LEU A 242 -20.70 -0.11 5.02
CA LEU A 242 -21.50 0.94 4.38
C LEU A 242 -20.73 2.26 4.24
N ASP A 243 -20.02 2.69 5.28
CA ASP A 243 -19.22 3.91 5.25
C ASP A 243 -18.11 3.84 4.20
N VAL A 244 -17.40 2.70 4.14
CA VAL A 244 -16.40 2.41 3.10
C VAL A 244 -17.07 2.43 1.73
N GLY A 245 -18.15 1.67 1.53
CA GLY A 245 -18.83 1.59 0.23
C GLY A 245 -19.38 2.93 -0.26
N ILE A 246 -19.92 3.77 0.64
CA ILE A 246 -20.38 5.12 0.30
C ILE A 246 -19.21 6.02 -0.11
N ARG A 247 -18.09 5.98 0.63
CA ARG A 247 -16.89 6.75 0.30
C ARG A 247 -16.30 6.32 -1.04
N GLU A 248 -16.18 5.01 -1.27
CA GLU A 248 -15.64 4.49 -2.53
C GLU A 248 -16.58 4.81 -3.71
N ILE A 249 -17.90 4.77 -3.54
CA ILE A 249 -18.84 5.26 -4.57
C ILE A 249 -18.53 6.69 -4.97
N GLN A 250 -18.31 7.59 -4.00
CA GLN A 250 -17.98 8.99 -4.29
C GLN A 250 -16.65 9.12 -5.03
N ARG A 251 -15.69 8.22 -4.74
CA ARG A 251 -14.39 8.16 -5.41
C ARG A 251 -14.49 7.65 -6.85
N VAL A 252 -15.29 6.61 -7.11
CA VAL A 252 -15.28 5.90 -8.40
C VAL A 252 -16.39 6.33 -9.37
N HIS A 253 -17.33 7.17 -8.95
CA HIS A 253 -18.57 7.47 -9.69
C HIS A 253 -18.40 7.98 -11.12
N ASP A 254 -17.27 8.61 -11.44
CA ASP A 254 -16.92 9.15 -12.76
C ASP A 254 -15.75 8.41 -13.43
N GLN A 255 -15.09 7.51 -12.72
CA GLN A 255 -13.89 6.80 -13.18
C GLN A 255 -14.17 5.34 -13.54
N ASN A 256 -14.76 4.53 -12.64
CA ASN A 256 -14.93 3.09 -12.85
C ASN A 256 -16.40 2.66 -12.71
N GLU A 257 -17.06 2.52 -13.86
CA GLU A 257 -18.48 2.14 -13.91
C GLU A 257 -18.74 0.71 -13.42
N GLU A 258 -17.82 -0.24 -13.66
CA GLU A 258 -18.01 -1.63 -13.24
C GLU A 258 -17.99 -1.76 -11.72
N LEU A 259 -17.03 -1.09 -11.10
CA LEU A 259 -16.91 -1.03 -9.65
C LEU A 259 -18.05 -0.22 -9.01
N LEU A 260 -18.44 0.91 -9.61
CA LEU A 260 -19.65 1.65 -9.21
C LEU A 260 -20.88 0.73 -9.23
N HIS A 261 -21.06 -0.02 -10.32
CA HIS A 261 -22.18 -0.95 -10.48
C HIS A 261 -22.16 -2.05 -9.40
N ALA A 262 -20.98 -2.56 -9.04
CA ALA A 262 -20.82 -3.55 -7.98
C ALA A 262 -21.18 -2.96 -6.60
N PHE A 263 -20.68 -1.76 -6.26
CA PHE A 263 -21.03 -1.12 -4.99
C PHE A 263 -22.53 -0.81 -4.88
N VAL A 264 -23.17 -0.36 -5.96
CA VAL A 264 -24.63 -0.14 -6.00
C VAL A 264 -25.41 -1.44 -5.74
N LYS A 265 -24.89 -2.61 -6.14
CA LYS A 265 -25.48 -3.92 -5.78
C LYS A 265 -25.23 -4.29 -4.31
N LEU A 266 -24.05 -3.96 -3.77
CA LEU A 266 -23.65 -4.35 -2.42
C LEU A 266 -24.45 -3.61 -1.34
N LEU A 267 -24.49 -2.26 -1.40
CA LEU A 267 -25.07 -1.44 -0.34
C LEU A 267 -26.47 -1.87 0.15
N PRO A 268 -27.48 -2.14 -0.71
CA PRO A 268 -28.79 -2.56 -0.23
C PRO A 268 -28.77 -3.91 0.49
N LEU A 269 -27.90 -4.83 0.10
CA LEU A 269 -27.78 -6.13 0.75
C LEU A 269 -27.26 -5.98 2.18
N VAL A 270 -26.30 -5.07 2.39
CA VAL A 270 -25.77 -4.75 3.72
C VAL A 270 -26.83 -4.07 4.58
N VAL A 271 -27.62 -3.15 4.00
CA VAL A 271 -28.73 -2.46 4.71
C VAL A 271 -29.77 -3.46 5.22
N VAL A 272 -30.23 -4.37 4.37
CA VAL A 272 -31.22 -5.41 4.72
C VAL A 272 -30.68 -6.44 5.73
N SER A 273 -29.37 -6.46 5.97
CA SER A 273 -28.72 -7.37 6.92
C SER A 273 -28.70 -6.86 8.36
N GLY A 274 -29.37 -5.73 8.64
CA GLY A 274 -29.49 -5.17 10.00
C GLY A 274 -28.66 -3.91 10.25
N ALA A 275 -28.39 -3.13 9.20
CA ALA A 275 -27.73 -1.84 9.36
C ALA A 275 -28.66 -0.80 10.03
N SER A 276 -28.08 0.23 10.64
CA SER A 276 -28.84 1.25 11.35
C SER A 276 -29.77 2.07 10.43
N SER A 277 -30.85 2.61 10.98
CA SER A 277 -31.76 3.52 10.27
C SER A 277 -31.07 4.80 9.76
N ALA A 278 -29.98 5.22 10.40
CA ALA A 278 -29.16 6.34 9.93
C ALA A 278 -28.39 5.95 8.66
N SER A 279 -27.79 4.76 8.64
CA SER A 279 -27.06 4.23 7.48
C SER A 279 -27.99 3.98 6.29
N HIS A 280 -29.21 3.50 6.52
CA HIS A 280 -30.24 3.36 5.48
C HIS A 280 -30.51 4.69 4.76
N LYS A 281 -30.75 5.77 5.53
CA LYS A 281 -30.98 7.12 4.96
C LYS A 281 -29.77 7.62 4.17
N GLN A 282 -28.56 7.38 4.66
CA GLN A 282 -27.33 7.77 3.96
C GLN A 282 -27.21 7.06 2.60
N VAL A 283 -27.45 5.75 2.55
CA VAL A 283 -27.41 4.96 1.30
C VAL A 283 -28.44 5.49 0.30
N VAL A 284 -29.69 5.69 0.71
CA VAL A 284 -30.75 6.22 -0.18
C VAL A 284 -30.38 7.59 -0.73
N ASN A 285 -29.83 8.48 0.11
CA ASN A 285 -29.39 9.81 -0.33
C ASN A 285 -28.26 9.75 -1.37
N VAL A 286 -27.28 8.87 -1.19
CA VAL A 286 -26.16 8.70 -2.11
C VAL A 286 -26.65 8.13 -3.45
N LEU A 287 -27.52 7.12 -3.42
CA LEU A 287 -28.10 6.51 -4.62
C LEU A 287 -28.94 7.50 -5.43
N ASN A 288 -29.74 8.36 -4.77
CA ASN A 288 -30.50 9.40 -5.47
C ASN A 288 -29.59 10.42 -6.17
N LYS A 289 -28.51 10.85 -5.50
CA LYS A 289 -27.51 11.73 -6.13
C LYS A 289 -26.85 11.10 -7.36
N LEU A 290 -26.53 9.80 -7.29
CA LEU A 290 -25.98 9.07 -8.44
C LEU A 290 -26.97 8.95 -9.60
N ASN A 291 -28.26 8.76 -9.32
CA ASN A 291 -29.28 8.66 -10.38
C ASN A 291 -29.38 9.96 -11.20
N GLU A 292 -29.20 11.11 -10.52
CA GLU A 292 -29.19 12.46 -11.12
C GLU A 292 -27.88 12.77 -11.86
N SER A 293 -26.78 12.09 -11.54
CA SER A 293 -25.47 12.30 -12.15
C SER A 293 -25.47 12.05 -13.66
N ALA A 294 -24.77 12.90 -14.42
CA ALA A 294 -24.58 12.73 -15.86
C ALA A 294 -23.59 11.60 -16.21
N PHE A 295 -22.70 11.25 -15.28
CA PHE A 295 -21.61 10.29 -15.51
C PHE A 295 -22.05 8.82 -15.41
N THR A 296 -23.10 8.54 -14.65
CA THR A 296 -23.57 7.17 -14.42
C THR A 296 -24.23 6.57 -15.67
N LYS A 297 -23.74 5.40 -16.13
CA LYS A 297 -24.29 4.76 -17.34
C LYS A 297 -25.70 4.20 -17.10
N LEU A 298 -26.45 4.05 -18.20
CA LEU A 298 -27.84 3.59 -18.18
C LEU A 298 -28.08 2.25 -17.44
N PRO A 299 -27.23 1.21 -17.56
CA PRO A 299 -27.42 -0.03 -16.82
C PRO A 299 -27.42 0.17 -15.29
N THR A 300 -26.51 1.01 -14.80
CA THR A 300 -26.39 1.32 -13.37
C THR A 300 -27.51 2.23 -12.91
N LYS A 301 -27.95 3.23 -13.70
CA LYS A 301 -29.15 4.01 -13.39
C LYS A 301 -30.40 3.15 -13.22
N ARG A 302 -30.60 2.16 -14.11
CA ARG A 302 -31.70 1.20 -14.00
C ARG A 302 -31.61 0.31 -12.77
N LEU A 303 -30.40 0.02 -12.29
CA LEU A 303 -30.18 -0.71 -11.05
C LEU A 303 -30.50 0.18 -9.85
N ILE A 304 -29.98 1.40 -9.82
CA ILE A 304 -30.23 2.39 -8.76
C ILE A 304 -31.74 2.59 -8.56
N GLN A 305 -32.49 2.82 -9.64
CA GLN A 305 -33.94 3.00 -9.57
C GLN A 305 -34.67 1.80 -8.95
N ARG A 306 -34.24 0.58 -9.27
CA ARG A 306 -34.79 -0.64 -8.68
C ARG A 306 -34.44 -0.75 -7.19
N VAL A 307 -33.17 -0.55 -6.85
CA VAL A 307 -32.66 -0.64 -5.48
C VAL A 307 -33.32 0.40 -4.58
N VAL A 308 -33.47 1.65 -5.02
CA VAL A 308 -34.12 2.71 -4.24
C VAL A 308 -35.60 2.39 -4.00
N ALA A 309 -36.29 1.84 -5.00
CA ALA A 309 -37.68 1.41 -4.83
C ALA A 309 -37.79 0.27 -3.79
N GLU A 310 -36.89 -0.72 -3.86
CA GLU A 310 -36.84 -1.84 -2.89
C GLU A 310 -36.53 -1.34 -1.47
N LEU A 311 -35.56 -0.44 -1.30
CA LEU A 311 -35.20 0.13 0.00
C LEU A 311 -36.29 1.03 0.59
N SER A 312 -37.11 1.66 -0.25
CA SER A 312 -38.23 2.49 0.19
C SER A 312 -39.42 1.66 0.69
N LEU A 313 -39.55 0.42 0.21
CA LEU A 313 -40.53 -0.56 0.72
C LEU A 313 -40.04 -1.25 2.01
N TYR A 314 -38.75 -1.16 2.30
CA TYR A 314 -38.13 -1.68 3.50
C TYR A 314 -38.29 -0.67 4.64
N ASP A 315 -39.48 -0.66 5.26
CA ASP A 315 -39.70 -0.01 6.55
C ASP A 315 -38.97 -0.83 7.60
N GLY A 316 -37.88 -0.28 8.17
CA GLY A 316 -36.98 -0.94 9.11
C GLY A 316 -37.69 -1.56 10.32
N HIS A 317 -38.24 -2.75 10.15
CA HIS A 317 -38.55 -3.64 11.25
C HIS A 317 -37.22 -4.15 11.79
N ASP A 318 -36.82 -3.54 12.91
CA ASP A 318 -35.93 -4.17 13.88
C ASP A 318 -36.42 -5.61 14.13
N PRO A 319 -35.54 -6.63 14.11
CA PRO A 319 -35.80 -7.87 14.82
C PRO A 319 -35.80 -7.65 16.34
#